data_AF-A0A915Z3C9-F1
#
_entry.id   AF-A0A915Z3C9-F1
#
_cell.length_a   1.000
_cell.length_b   1.000
_cell.length_c   1.000
_cell.angle_alpha   90.00
_cell.angle_beta   90.00
_cell.angle_gamma   90.00
#
_symmetry.space_group_name_H-M   'P 1'
#
loop_
_entity.id
_entity.type
_entity.pdbx_description
1 polymer ?
#
loop_
_entity_poly.entity_id
_entity_poly.type
_entity_poly.pdbx_seq_one_letter_code
_entity_poly.pdbx_strand_id
1 'polypeptide(L)'
;MYDDMSQDDWLEFSQHTKRLCEFRRLFEDEIDDVHDLNRLWDDTQPKLFEIAGTYESEINLDGFLTNINLAANRKQIKTLCRSLMALFSIKMQEYNEEQMKNFIHKRCEDFTDNKKAMINSIAEREIRTIVLVRIVHETPTGTTLVTDPVEIKKLTNDHF
;
A
#
# COMPACT_ATOMS: atom_id res chain seq x y z
N MET A 1 -2.89 12.29 -18.25
CA MET A 1 -4.24 12.18 -17.68
C MET A 1 -4.23 10.95 -16.75
N TYR A 2 -3.50 11.04 -15.62
CA TYR A 2 -3.31 9.93 -14.66
C TYR A 2 -3.12 10.46 -13.22
N ASP A 3 -3.59 11.67 -12.93
CA ASP A 3 -3.55 12.29 -11.59
C ASP A 3 -4.62 11.70 -10.63
N ASP A 4 -5.33 10.64 -11.02
CA ASP A 4 -6.60 10.23 -10.40
C ASP A 4 -6.70 8.73 -10.07
N MET A 5 -5.58 7.98 -9.99
CA MET A 5 -5.66 6.60 -9.51
C MET A 5 -5.98 6.57 -8.02
N SER A 6 -7.21 6.19 -7.70
CA SER A 6 -7.72 6.03 -6.35
C SER A 6 -7.06 4.84 -5.62
N GLN A 7 -7.25 4.78 -4.31
CA GLN A 7 -6.78 3.65 -3.50
C GLN A 7 -7.39 2.31 -3.95
N ASP A 8 -8.59 2.35 -4.56
CA ASP A 8 -9.27 1.19 -5.11
C ASP A 8 -8.63 0.73 -6.43
N ASP A 9 -8.16 1.65 -7.28
CA ASP A 9 -7.43 1.31 -8.51
C ASP A 9 -6.10 0.62 -8.19
N TRP A 10 -5.43 1.03 -7.12
CA TRP A 10 -4.24 0.36 -6.60
C TRP A 10 -4.53 -1.03 -6.01
N LEU A 11 -5.68 -1.17 -5.33
CA LEU A 11 -6.11 -2.45 -4.78
C LEU A 11 -6.47 -3.44 -5.88
N GLU A 12 -7.19 -3.00 -6.91
CA GLU A 12 -7.57 -3.81 -8.07
C GLU A 12 -6.33 -4.25 -8.85
N PHE A 13 -5.38 -3.33 -9.09
CA PHE A 13 -4.10 -3.65 -9.71
C PHE A 13 -3.24 -4.63 -8.90
N SER A 14 -3.18 -4.46 -7.57
CA SER A 14 -2.52 -5.40 -6.65
C SER A 14 -3.15 -6.79 -6.70
N GLN A 15 -4.48 -6.86 -6.81
CA GLN A 15 -5.18 -8.13 -6.98
C GLN A 15 -4.87 -8.79 -8.33
N HIS A 16 -4.77 -8.03 -9.42
CA HIS A 16 -4.39 -8.56 -10.73
C HIS A 16 -2.96 -9.13 -10.75
N THR A 17 -2.01 -8.43 -10.14
CA THR A 17 -0.62 -8.89 -10.01
C THR A 17 -0.49 -10.09 -9.07
N LYS A 18 -1.25 -10.11 -7.97
CA LYS A 18 -1.32 -11.28 -7.08
C LYS A 18 -1.90 -12.50 -7.79
N ARG A 19 -2.96 -12.34 -8.58
CA ARG A 19 -3.52 -13.42 -9.43
C ARG A 19 -2.49 -13.95 -10.41
N LEU A 20 -1.71 -13.09 -11.08
CA LEU A 20 -0.61 -13.52 -11.95
C LEU A 20 0.49 -14.29 -11.20
N CYS A 21 0.80 -13.89 -9.96
CA CYS A 21 1.70 -14.65 -9.09
C CYS A 21 1.09 -15.97 -8.60
N GLU A 22 -0.24 -16.06 -8.43
CA GLU A 22 -0.95 -17.31 -8.13
C GLU A 22 -0.90 -18.27 -9.32
N PHE A 23 -0.99 -17.76 -10.56
CA PHE A 23 -0.77 -18.54 -11.79
C PHE A 23 0.68 -19.01 -11.96
N ARG A 24 1.66 -18.38 -11.30
CA ARG A 24 3.07 -18.79 -11.35
C ARG A 24 3.27 -20.25 -10.94
N ARG A 25 2.51 -20.72 -9.94
CA ARG A 25 2.52 -22.11 -9.47
C ARG A 25 2.03 -23.12 -10.50
N LEU A 26 1.14 -22.71 -11.40
CA LEU A 26 0.59 -23.59 -12.45
C LEU A 26 1.59 -23.91 -13.57
N PHE A 27 2.73 -23.21 -13.60
CA PHE A 27 3.76 -23.38 -14.61
C PHE A 27 5.16 -23.54 -14.01
N GLU A 28 5.22 -23.88 -12.72
CA GLU A 28 6.41 -24.45 -12.11
C GLU A 28 6.68 -25.81 -12.80
N ASP A 29 7.96 -26.13 -12.99
CA ASP A 29 8.38 -27.24 -13.86
C ASP A 29 8.05 -28.64 -13.28
N GLU A 30 7.32 -28.71 -12.15
CA GLU A 30 7.03 -29.93 -11.37
C GLU A 30 5.69 -30.62 -11.69
N ILE A 31 4.84 -30.09 -12.59
CA ILE A 31 3.55 -30.74 -12.94
C ILE A 31 3.60 -31.30 -14.38
N ASP A 32 3.71 -32.63 -14.46
CA ASP A 32 3.89 -33.43 -15.70
C ASP A 32 2.62 -34.22 -16.11
N ASP A 33 1.49 -33.53 -16.32
CA ASP A 33 0.42 -34.06 -17.19
C ASP A 33 -0.28 -32.92 -17.95
N VAL A 34 -0.10 -32.91 -19.28
CA VAL A 34 -0.73 -31.94 -20.19
C VAL A 34 -2.26 -32.04 -20.16
N HIS A 35 -2.82 -33.19 -19.83
CA HIS A 35 -4.27 -33.35 -19.76
C HIS A 35 -4.89 -32.58 -18.59
N ASP A 36 -4.24 -32.60 -17.43
CA ASP A 36 -4.67 -31.83 -16.25
C ASP A 36 -4.41 -30.33 -16.43
N LEU A 37 -3.32 -29.97 -17.12
CA LEU A 37 -3.04 -28.57 -17.47
C LEU A 37 -4.09 -27.97 -18.40
N ASN A 38 -4.58 -28.72 -19.39
CA ASN A 38 -5.62 -28.22 -20.30
C ASN A 38 -6.95 -27.91 -19.60
N ARG A 39 -7.32 -28.65 -18.53
CA ARG A 39 -8.52 -28.32 -17.74
C ARG A 39 -8.43 -26.95 -17.08
N LEU A 40 -7.23 -26.58 -16.65
CA LEU A 40 -6.97 -25.27 -16.04
C LEU A 40 -6.73 -24.19 -17.10
N TRP A 41 -6.25 -24.60 -18.27
CA TRP A 41 -5.98 -23.73 -19.40
C TRP A 41 -7.23 -23.03 -19.92
N ASP A 42 -8.34 -23.77 -20.05
CA ASP A 42 -9.61 -23.23 -20.53
C ASP A 42 -10.09 -22.02 -19.69
N ASP A 43 -9.85 -22.05 -18.38
CA ASP A 43 -10.20 -20.95 -17.46
C ASP A 43 -9.12 -19.86 -17.37
N THR A 44 -7.87 -20.21 -17.67
CA THR A 44 -6.70 -19.34 -17.45
C THR A 44 -6.37 -18.52 -18.68
N GLN A 45 -6.45 -19.12 -19.88
CA GLN A 45 -6.11 -18.48 -21.14
C GLN A 45 -6.91 -17.19 -21.40
N PRO A 46 -8.24 -17.14 -21.20
CA PRO A 46 -9.01 -15.91 -21.43
C PRO A 46 -8.55 -14.77 -20.52
N LYS A 47 -8.24 -15.06 -19.26
CA LYS A 47 -7.74 -14.07 -18.29
C LYS A 47 -6.36 -13.54 -18.68
N LEU A 48 -5.50 -14.40 -19.24
CA LEU A 48 -4.20 -13.97 -19.75
C LEU A 48 -4.34 -13.03 -20.96
N PHE A 49 -5.28 -13.30 -21.87
CA PHE A 49 -5.57 -12.39 -22.99
C PHE A 49 -6.21 -11.08 -22.53
N GLU A 50 -7.11 -11.12 -21.56
CA GLU A 50 -7.69 -9.91 -20.95
C GLU A 50 -6.59 -9.02 -20.37
N ILE A 51 -5.72 -9.59 -19.53
CA ILE A 51 -4.58 -8.88 -18.95
C ILE A 51 -3.66 -8.34 -20.06
N ALA A 52 -3.31 -9.15 -21.04
CA ALA A 52 -2.45 -8.71 -22.15
C ALA A 52 -3.09 -7.54 -22.93
N GLY A 53 -4.41 -7.57 -23.15
CA GLY A 53 -5.16 -6.49 -23.77
C GLY A 53 -5.15 -5.21 -22.93
N THR A 54 -5.36 -5.31 -21.62
CA THR A 54 -5.31 -4.16 -20.70
C THR A 54 -3.98 -3.43 -20.73
N TYR A 55 -2.87 -4.16 -20.91
CA TYR A 55 -1.51 -3.60 -20.92
C TYR A 55 -0.89 -3.55 -22.32
N GLU A 56 -1.72 -3.59 -23.38
CA GLU A 56 -1.28 -3.51 -24.79
C GLU A 56 -0.09 -4.42 -25.13
N SER A 57 -0.03 -5.59 -24.50
CA SER A 57 1.08 -6.54 -24.62
C SER A 57 0.74 -7.60 -25.66
N GLU A 58 1.62 -7.80 -26.63
CA GLU A 58 1.46 -8.86 -27.62
C GLU A 58 1.69 -10.24 -26.99
N ILE A 59 0.67 -11.09 -27.01
CA ILE A 59 0.77 -12.49 -26.60
C ILE A 59 0.03 -13.38 -27.61
N ASN A 60 0.63 -14.51 -27.96
CA ASN A 60 0.06 -15.47 -28.89
C ASN A 60 0.06 -16.86 -28.26
N LEU A 61 -0.99 -17.16 -27.50
CA LEU A 61 -1.15 -18.42 -26.78
C LEU A 61 -1.95 -19.42 -27.61
N ASP A 62 -1.51 -20.67 -27.63
CA ASP A 62 -2.24 -21.74 -28.31
C ASP A 62 -3.54 -22.07 -27.58
N GLY A 63 -4.63 -22.30 -28.32
CA GLY A 63 -5.93 -22.68 -27.74
C GLY A 63 -5.93 -24.00 -26.96
N PHE A 64 -4.96 -24.88 -27.23
CA PHE A 64 -4.83 -26.16 -26.54
C PHE A 64 -3.36 -26.49 -26.32
N LEU A 65 -3.01 -26.90 -25.10
CA LEU A 65 -1.65 -27.25 -24.72
C LEU A 65 -1.32 -28.68 -25.16
N THR A 66 -0.12 -28.84 -25.71
CA THR A 66 0.48 -30.11 -26.10
C THR A 66 1.91 -30.14 -25.56
N ASN A 67 2.51 -31.33 -25.47
CA ASN A 67 3.93 -31.45 -25.11
C ASN A 67 4.86 -30.63 -26.02
N ILE A 68 4.42 -30.32 -27.26
CA ILE A 68 5.21 -29.58 -28.24
C ILE A 68 5.14 -28.07 -27.98
N ASN A 69 3.95 -27.52 -27.74
CA ASN A 69 3.76 -26.07 -27.62
C ASN A 69 3.84 -25.56 -26.16
N LEU A 70 3.85 -26.45 -25.17
CA LEU A 70 3.86 -26.10 -23.75
C LEU A 70 5.05 -25.19 -23.39
N ALA A 71 6.25 -25.53 -23.84
CA ALA A 71 7.45 -24.75 -23.56
C ALA A 71 7.38 -23.33 -24.15
N ALA A 72 6.82 -23.20 -25.36
CA ALA A 72 6.65 -21.91 -26.02
C ALA A 72 5.61 -21.03 -25.31
N ASN A 73 4.45 -21.60 -24.95
CA ASN A 73 3.42 -20.91 -24.18
C ASN A 73 3.95 -20.47 -22.80
N ARG A 74 4.64 -21.37 -22.07
CA ARG A 74 5.31 -21.02 -20.80
C ARG A 74 6.27 -19.85 -20.95
N LYS A 75 7.06 -19.82 -22.02
CA LYS A 75 8.00 -18.72 -22.29
C LYS A 75 7.26 -17.40 -22.51
N GLN A 76 6.20 -17.39 -23.30
CA GLN A 76 5.41 -16.18 -23.56
C GLN A 76 4.76 -15.64 -22.28
N ILE A 77 4.17 -16.52 -21.47
CA ILE A 77 3.56 -16.14 -20.18
C ILE A 77 4.64 -15.58 -19.24
N LYS A 78 5.81 -16.24 -19.14
CA LYS A 78 6.93 -15.74 -18.32
C LYS A 78 7.39 -14.34 -18.78
N THR A 79 7.40 -14.08 -20.09
CA THR A 79 7.71 -12.76 -20.63
C THR A 79 6.66 -11.74 -20.24
N LEU A 80 5.36 -12.04 -20.43
CA LEU A 80 4.27 -11.16 -20.02
C LEU A 80 4.38 -10.79 -18.54
N CYS A 81 4.55 -11.79 -17.66
CA CYS A 81 4.72 -11.54 -16.22
C CYS A 81 5.91 -10.62 -15.90
N ARG A 82 7.04 -10.79 -16.58
CA ARG A 82 8.23 -9.93 -16.38
C ARG A 82 7.97 -8.49 -16.83
N SER A 83 7.34 -8.31 -17.98
CA SER A 83 6.98 -6.97 -18.49
C SER A 83 6.04 -6.26 -17.53
N LEU A 84 5.02 -6.97 -17.02
CA LEU A 84 4.07 -6.42 -16.04
C LEU A 84 4.76 -6.05 -14.73
N MET A 85 5.67 -6.89 -14.21
CA MET A 85 6.46 -6.56 -13.02
C MET A 85 7.35 -5.33 -13.22
N ALA A 86 7.96 -5.17 -14.40
CA ALA A 86 8.77 -4.00 -14.73
C ALA A 86 7.92 -2.72 -14.78
N LEU A 87 6.77 -2.78 -15.47
CA LEU A 87 5.82 -1.67 -15.53
C LEU A 87 5.35 -1.26 -14.13
N PHE A 88 5.00 -2.24 -13.29
CA PHE A 88 4.67 -1.98 -11.89
C PHE A 88 5.79 -1.28 -11.14
N SER A 89 7.03 -1.74 -11.30
CA SER A 89 8.17 -1.18 -10.56
C SER A 89 8.38 0.29 -10.90
N ILE A 90 8.20 0.65 -12.18
CA ILE A 90 8.23 2.06 -12.64
C ILE A 90 7.07 2.84 -12.01
N LYS A 91 5.85 2.32 -12.05
CA LYS A 91 4.67 2.98 -11.49
C LYS A 91 4.76 3.20 -9.98
N MET A 92 5.28 2.21 -9.25
CA MET A 92 5.51 2.33 -7.82
C MET A 92 6.55 3.41 -7.51
N GLN A 93 7.59 3.52 -8.33
CA GLN A 93 8.57 4.58 -8.20
C GLN A 93 7.94 5.97 -8.45
N GLU A 94 7.18 6.13 -9.53
CA GLU A 94 6.47 7.38 -9.85
C GLU A 94 5.58 7.83 -8.68
N TYR A 95 4.77 6.92 -8.13
CA TYR A 95 3.92 7.18 -6.97
C TYR A 95 4.73 7.61 -5.74
N ASN A 96 5.81 6.88 -5.41
CA ASN A 96 6.64 7.20 -4.25
C ASN A 96 7.30 8.58 -4.39
N GLU A 97 7.74 8.94 -5.60
CA GLU A 97 8.30 10.27 -5.90
C GLU A 97 7.24 11.37 -5.74
N GLU A 98 6.01 11.13 -6.16
CA GLU A 98 4.90 12.07 -5.98
C GLU A 98 4.52 12.24 -4.51
N GLN A 99 4.38 11.15 -3.77
CA GLN A 99 4.12 11.21 -2.33
C GLN A 99 5.22 11.97 -1.60
N MET A 100 6.49 11.74 -1.95
CA MET A 100 7.62 12.49 -1.40
C MET A 100 7.46 14.00 -1.65
N LYS A 101 7.14 14.40 -2.89
CA LYS A 101 6.89 15.82 -3.24
C LYS A 101 5.74 16.40 -2.42
N ASN A 102 4.64 15.66 -2.27
CA ASN A 102 3.48 16.08 -1.49
C ASN A 102 3.83 16.26 -0.01
N PHE A 103 4.58 15.35 0.59
CA PHE A 103 5.06 15.50 1.97
C PHE A 103 5.99 16.70 2.15
N ILE A 104 6.90 16.94 1.20
CA ILE A 104 7.77 18.12 1.22
C ILE A 104 6.93 19.39 1.14
N HIS A 105 6.01 19.46 0.17
CA HIS A 105 5.12 20.61 -0.01
C HIS A 105 4.32 20.89 1.25
N LYS A 106 3.70 19.85 1.82
CA LYS A 106 2.93 19.97 3.06
C LYS A 106 3.75 20.50 4.23
N ARG A 107 5.01 20.07 4.36
CA ARG A 107 5.93 20.58 5.39
C ARG A 107 6.30 22.04 5.16
N CYS A 108 6.43 22.47 3.91
CA CYS A 108 6.67 23.88 3.57
C CYS A 108 5.46 24.76 3.92
N GLU A 109 4.24 24.30 3.62
CA GLU A 109 3.01 24.95 4.07
C GLU A 109 2.96 25.03 5.60
N ASP A 110 3.16 23.90 6.27
CA ASP A 110 3.12 23.84 7.74
C ASP A 110 4.22 24.71 8.38
N PHE A 111 5.39 24.88 7.75
CA PHE A 111 6.41 25.80 8.26
C PHE A 111 5.91 27.26 8.25
N THR A 112 5.14 27.65 7.23
CA THR A 112 4.58 28.98 7.08
C THR A 112 3.39 29.18 8.02
N ASP A 113 2.44 28.25 8.01
CA ASP A 113 1.11 28.44 8.58
C ASP A 113 0.89 27.70 9.91
N ASN A 114 1.62 26.61 10.18
CA ASN A 114 1.41 25.75 11.34
C ASN A 114 2.70 25.10 11.85
N LYS A 115 3.61 25.92 12.40
CA LYS A 115 4.94 25.51 12.87
C LYS A 115 4.89 24.33 13.86
N LYS A 116 3.82 24.21 14.65
CA LYS A 116 3.61 23.07 15.56
C LYS A 116 3.45 21.76 14.80
N ALA A 117 2.64 21.74 13.74
CA ALA A 117 2.47 20.56 12.89
C ALA A 117 3.79 20.18 12.21
N MET A 118 4.53 21.16 11.69
CA MET A 118 5.86 20.93 11.11
C MET A 118 6.85 20.29 12.10
N ILE A 119 6.96 20.83 13.32
CA ILE A 119 7.83 20.29 14.37
C ILE A 119 7.42 18.86 14.76
N ASN A 120 6.12 18.61 14.91
CA ASN A 120 5.62 17.28 15.24
C ASN A 120 5.92 16.25 14.13
N SER A 121 5.78 16.66 12.87
CA SER A 121 6.14 15.85 11.70
C SER A 121 7.64 15.55 11.64
N ILE A 122 8.51 16.53 11.93
CA ILE A 122 9.98 16.32 11.98
C ILE A 122 10.40 15.41 13.12
N ALA A 123 9.81 15.59 14.29
CA ALA A 123 10.19 14.84 15.47
C ALA A 123 9.55 13.44 15.53
N GLU A 124 8.77 13.05 14.52
CA GLU A 124 7.97 11.81 14.50
C GLU A 124 7.19 11.60 15.82
N ARG A 125 6.78 12.72 16.44
CA ARG A 125 6.25 12.70 17.80
C ARG A 125 4.81 12.24 17.77
N GLU A 126 4.55 11.08 18.35
CA GLU A 126 3.20 10.78 18.86
C GLU A 126 2.85 11.83 19.93
N ILE A 127 1.78 12.59 19.67
CA ILE A 127 1.27 13.54 20.66
C ILE A 127 0.64 12.73 21.79
N ARG A 128 1.38 12.61 22.89
CA ARG A 128 0.86 12.03 24.13
C ARG A 128 0.26 13.16 24.96
N THR A 129 -1.04 13.08 25.21
CA THR A 129 -1.74 14.01 26.11
C THR A 129 -1.73 13.43 27.51
N ILE A 130 -1.14 14.15 28.46
CA ILE A 130 -1.30 13.86 29.89
C ILE A 130 -2.57 14.56 30.36
N VAL A 131 -3.56 13.78 30.80
CA VAL A 131 -4.77 14.32 31.42
C VAL A 131 -4.66 14.12 32.91
N LEU A 132 -4.54 15.22 33.65
CA LEU A 132 -4.55 15.20 35.11
C LEU A 132 -6.00 15.06 35.59
N VAL A 133 -6.30 13.93 36.23
CA VAL A 133 -7.64 13.63 36.77
C VAL A 133 -7.77 14.12 38.21
N ARG A 134 -6.66 14.16 38.96
CA ARG A 134 -6.59 14.58 40.36
C ARG A 134 -5.24 15.18 40.65
N ILE A 135 -5.21 16.20 41.51
CA ILE A 135 -3.98 16.79 42.04
C ILE A 135 -4.07 16.92 43.55
N VAL A 136 -2.94 16.74 44.20
CA VAL A 136 -2.80 16.94 45.65
C VAL A 136 -2.28 18.36 45.86
N HIS A 137 -3.04 19.19 46.56
CA HIS A 137 -2.71 20.59 46.80
C HIS A 137 -2.51 20.84 48.30
N GLU A 138 -1.33 21.33 48.67
CA GLU A 138 -1.01 21.70 50.04
C GLU A 138 -1.55 23.10 50.34
N THR A 139 -2.45 23.16 51.32
CA THR A 139 -2.97 24.41 51.88
C THR A 139 -2.41 24.61 53.28
N PRO A 140 -2.43 25.84 53.83
CA PRO A 140 -2.03 26.08 55.22
C PRO A 140 -2.81 25.25 56.25
N THR A 141 -4.02 24.80 55.88
CA THR A 141 -4.92 23.97 56.70
C THR A 141 -4.70 22.47 56.53
N GLY A 142 -3.77 22.05 55.65
CA GLY A 142 -3.48 20.66 55.34
C GLY A 142 -3.57 20.34 53.85
N THR A 143 -3.46 19.06 53.51
CA THR A 143 -3.44 18.60 52.12
C THR A 143 -4.86 18.32 51.61
N THR A 144 -5.20 18.85 50.44
CA THR A 144 -6.50 18.68 49.79
C THR A 144 -6.36 17.95 48.45
N LEU A 145 -7.32 17.08 48.13
CA LEU A 145 -7.37 16.39 46.83
C LEU A 145 -8.35 17.13 45.93
N VAL A 146 -7.83 17.74 44.87
CA VAL A 146 -8.63 18.46 43.87
C VAL A 146 -8.90 17.54 42.70
N THR A 147 -10.19 17.39 42.36
CA THR A 147 -10.65 16.55 41.24
C THR A 147 -11.43 17.33 40.18
N ASP A 148 -11.74 18.61 40.43
CA ASP A 148 -12.44 19.45 39.47
C ASP A 148 -11.51 19.83 38.30
N PRO A 149 -11.88 19.57 37.03
CA PRO A 149 -11.00 19.83 35.89
C PRO A 149 -10.59 21.30 35.73
N VAL A 150 -11.47 22.24 36.09
CA VAL A 150 -11.19 23.68 35.95
C VAL A 150 -10.16 24.10 37.01
N GLU A 151 -10.38 23.67 38.24
CA GLU A 151 -9.47 23.93 39.37
C GLU A 151 -8.11 23.22 39.19
N ILE A 152 -8.10 21.98 38.68
CA ILE A 152 -6.88 21.26 38.30
C ILE A 152 -6.07 22.06 37.28
N LYS A 153 -6.71 22.55 36.22
CA LYS A 153 -6.03 23.32 35.17
C LYS A 153 -5.43 24.60 35.72
N LYS A 154 -6.17 25.30 36.59
CA LYS A 154 -5.69 26.53 37.24
C LYS A 154 -4.46 26.25 38.09
N LEU A 155 -4.56 25.31 39.04
CA LEU A 155 -3.46 24.96 39.94
C LEU A 155 -2.23 24.39 39.20
N THR A 156 -2.45 23.66 38.10
CA THR A 156 -1.35 23.15 37.27
C THR A 156 -0.61 24.30 36.57
N ASN A 157 -1.34 25.26 35.99
CA ASN A 157 -0.75 26.44 35.36
C ASN A 157 -0.07 27.39 36.36
N ASP A 158 -0.58 27.47 37.59
CA ASP A 158 0.05 28.29 38.64
C ASP A 158 1.38 27.68 39.11
N HIS A 159 1.58 26.36 38.92
CA HIS A 159 2.78 25.64 39.36
C HIS A 159 3.90 25.58 38.31
N PHE A 160 3.59 25.51 37.01
CA PHE A 160 4.55 25.35 35.91
C PHE A 160 4.63 26.60 35.02
#